data_AF-A0A932I6C8-F1
#
_entry.id   AF-A0A932I6C8-F1
#
_cell.length_a   1.000
_cell.length_b   1.000
_cell.length_c   1.000
_cell.angle_alpha   90.00
_cell.angle_beta   90.00
_cell.angle_gamma   90.00
#
_symmetry.space_group_name_H-M   'P 1'
#
loop_
_entity.id
_entity.type
_entity.pdbx_description
1 polymer ?
#
loop_
_entity_poly.entity_id
_entity_poly.type
_entity_poly.pdbx_seq_one_letter_code
_entity_poly.pdbx_strand_id
1 'polypeptide(L)'
;MLKRKFKWTAIFIMLIGIAYFGNLFISFIKGDFLNSNWGSDTITIPTDDTAFRNAFFAPSINDSLPYYEYRKIQDSFTRIKADIETENKGRPDGAHFMGFIGFTRLKEYQPKSILNLQRNQNYLLLQLDSLEKRMPGIKNQDSLLSMKKKASDIRGVINRNLPWDYLIGHKTEYFITFRDIRIKENNHFFVQNGNYYLAHAVWDSTRKADGATYRSGHYVRLPLKVRYDKDQEMVLIPASRAVYNFLQTLFTILMLGFFIVGFYILIGLPVSILGSVSNGQVFTLTNIHQLRTIYIFLFILSLLKAGTPLLVHWIISFFTPTVFETPSVFESLYSSIPLLIAGLVVFLISTAFQKGYKLQQEEDFTV
;
A
#
# COMPACT_ATOMS: atom_id res chain seq x y z
N MET A 1 -42.29 36.27 -21.35
CA MET A 1 -42.21 35.03 -22.17
C MET A 1 -41.12 34.04 -21.71
N LEU A 2 -40.99 33.73 -20.41
CA LEU A 2 -39.89 32.88 -19.87
C LEU A 2 -40.29 31.42 -19.52
N LYS A 3 -41.52 30.99 -19.82
CA LYS A 3 -42.04 29.67 -19.40
C LYS A 3 -41.55 28.46 -20.22
N ARG A 4 -40.69 28.63 -21.23
CA ARG A 4 -40.32 27.53 -22.16
C ARG A 4 -38.91 26.97 -22.03
N LYS A 5 -37.97 27.63 -21.32
CA LYS A 5 -36.57 27.17 -21.20
C LYS A 5 -36.28 26.28 -19.98
N PHE A 6 -37.20 26.17 -19.01
CA PHE A 6 -36.97 25.42 -17.77
C PHE A 6 -37.17 23.89 -17.90
N LYS A 7 -37.69 23.38 -19.02
CA LYS A 7 -37.95 21.93 -19.20
C LYS A 7 -36.71 21.13 -19.59
N TRP A 8 -35.78 21.72 -20.34
CA TRP A 8 -34.63 20.99 -20.88
C TRP A 8 -33.57 20.66 -19.82
N THR A 9 -33.34 21.55 -18.85
CA THR A 9 -32.38 21.33 -17.77
C THR A 9 -32.84 20.23 -16.81
N ALA A 10 -34.13 20.18 -16.47
CA ALA A 10 -34.71 19.13 -15.63
C ALA A 10 -34.63 17.74 -16.32
N ILE A 11 -34.94 17.68 -17.62
CA ILE A 11 -34.81 16.44 -18.42
C ILE A 11 -33.34 15.99 -18.48
N PHE A 12 -32.40 16.92 -18.65
CA PHE A 12 -30.97 16.61 -18.70
C PHE A 12 -30.44 16.06 -17.35
N ILE A 13 -30.83 16.68 -16.23
CA ILE A 13 -30.46 16.20 -14.89
C ILE A 13 -31.08 14.81 -14.62
N MET A 14 -32.34 14.60 -15.01
CA MET A 14 -33.00 13.30 -14.88
C MET A 14 -32.31 12.21 -15.71
N LEU A 15 -31.92 12.51 -16.96
CA LEU A 15 -31.20 11.56 -17.81
C LEU A 15 -29.81 11.21 -17.26
N ILE A 16 -29.09 12.18 -16.68
CA ILE A 16 -27.81 11.93 -16.00
C ILE A 16 -28.03 11.04 -14.77
N GLY A 17 -29.08 11.29 -13.98
CA GLY A 17 -29.44 10.47 -12.83
C GLY A 17 -29.74 9.01 -13.24
N ILE A 18 -30.56 8.82 -14.27
CA ILE A 18 -30.90 7.49 -14.80
C ILE A 18 -29.65 6.78 -15.35
N ALA A 19 -28.78 7.49 -16.08
CA ALA A 19 -27.53 6.91 -16.58
C ALA A 19 -26.58 6.51 -15.44
N TYR A 20 -26.47 7.33 -14.39
CA TYR A 20 -25.65 7.05 -13.21
C TYR A 20 -26.16 5.83 -12.43
N PHE A 21 -27.46 5.79 -12.11
CA PHE A 21 -28.05 4.65 -11.39
C PHE A 21 -28.13 3.37 -12.24
N GLY A 22 -28.37 3.49 -13.55
CA GLY A 22 -28.33 2.36 -14.47
C GLY A 22 -26.94 1.74 -14.57
N ASN A 23 -25.89 2.57 -14.59
CA ASN A 23 -24.51 2.08 -14.60
C ASN A 23 -24.13 1.44 -13.24
N LEU A 24 -24.55 2.04 -12.11
CA LEU A 24 -24.42 1.42 -10.79
C LEU A 24 -25.05 0.02 -10.74
N PHE A 25 -26.25 -0.14 -11.30
CA PHE A 25 -26.95 -1.41 -11.35
C PHE A 25 -26.23 -2.43 -12.25
N ILE A 26 -25.71 -2.00 -13.40
CA ILE A 26 -24.91 -2.85 -14.30
C ILE A 26 -23.58 -3.27 -13.64
N SER A 27 -22.90 -2.35 -12.95
CA SER A 27 -21.69 -2.64 -12.18
C SER A 27 -21.98 -3.62 -11.03
N PHE A 28 -23.15 -3.51 -10.38
CA PHE A 28 -23.58 -4.46 -9.35
C PHE A 28 -23.86 -5.86 -9.93
N ILE A 29 -24.44 -5.95 -11.13
CA ILE A 29 -24.66 -7.22 -11.84
C ILE A 29 -23.34 -7.82 -12.36
N LYS A 30 -22.37 -6.98 -12.71
CA LYS A 30 -21.04 -7.41 -13.19
C LYS A 30 -20.03 -7.68 -12.08
N GLY A 31 -20.32 -7.27 -10.84
CA GLY A 31 -19.46 -7.50 -9.68
C GLY A 31 -19.47 -8.98 -9.31
N ASP A 32 -18.38 -9.67 -9.64
CA ASP A 32 -17.90 -11.01 -9.21
C ASP A 32 -18.85 -12.22 -9.24
N PHE A 33 -20.16 -12.06 -9.41
CA PHE A 33 -21.13 -13.16 -9.37
C PHE A 33 -21.13 -14.05 -10.62
N LEU A 34 -20.58 -13.58 -11.74
CA LEU A 34 -20.56 -14.33 -13.01
C LEU A 34 -19.16 -14.80 -13.42
N ASN A 35 -18.12 -14.50 -12.63
CA ASN A 35 -16.73 -14.80 -12.97
C ASN A 35 -16.08 -15.76 -11.98
N SER A 36 -16.86 -16.68 -11.41
CA SER A 36 -16.29 -17.88 -10.79
C SER A 36 -15.66 -18.69 -11.93
N ASN A 37 -14.34 -18.60 -12.10
CA ASN A 37 -13.59 -19.53 -12.94
C ASN A 37 -13.42 -20.82 -12.13
N TRP A 38 -14.24 -21.84 -12.40
CA TRP A 38 -14.15 -23.17 -11.77
C TRP A 38 -12.99 -24.01 -12.36
N GLY A 39 -11.87 -23.36 -12.67
CA GLY A 39 -10.67 -24.00 -13.22
C GLY A 39 -9.68 -24.34 -12.12
N SER A 40 -8.84 -25.35 -12.35
CA SER A 40 -7.65 -25.59 -11.53
C SER A 40 -6.40 -25.10 -12.25
N ASP A 41 -5.61 -24.30 -11.52
CA ASP A 41 -4.28 -23.88 -11.93
C ASP A 41 -3.26 -24.83 -11.30
N THR A 42 -2.41 -25.43 -12.12
CA THR A 42 -1.29 -26.26 -11.67
C THR A 42 0.02 -25.54 -12.00
N ILE A 43 0.80 -25.19 -10.97
CA ILE A 43 2.07 -24.49 -11.14
C ILE A 43 3.17 -25.33 -10.51
N THR A 44 4.16 -25.72 -11.31
CA THR A 44 5.32 -26.48 -10.86
C THR A 44 6.29 -25.58 -10.10
N ILE A 45 6.72 -26.04 -8.91
CA ILE A 45 7.67 -25.33 -8.05
C ILE A 45 9.07 -25.92 -8.31
N PRO A 46 10.09 -25.10 -8.57
CA PRO A 46 11.45 -25.59 -8.75
C PRO A 46 11.96 -26.28 -7.48
N THR A 47 12.41 -27.53 -7.60
CA THR A 47 12.85 -28.37 -6.46
C THR A 47 14.24 -28.04 -5.95
N ASP A 48 15.08 -27.47 -6.80
CA ASP A 48 16.51 -27.32 -6.54
C ASP A 48 16.83 -26.01 -5.79
N ASP A 49 15.86 -25.09 -5.72
CA ASP A 49 16.03 -23.77 -5.11
C ASP A 49 15.33 -23.68 -3.76
N THR A 50 16.10 -23.93 -2.70
CA THR A 50 15.60 -23.93 -1.32
C THR A 50 15.07 -22.58 -0.86
N ALA A 51 15.63 -21.47 -1.34
CA ALA A 51 15.13 -20.14 -0.99
C ALA A 51 13.84 -19.79 -1.72
N PHE A 52 13.70 -20.24 -2.96
CA PHE A 52 12.45 -20.16 -3.71
C PHE A 52 11.34 -20.95 -3.01
N ARG A 53 11.65 -22.17 -2.57
CA ARG A 53 10.72 -23.04 -1.85
C ARG A 53 10.21 -22.41 -0.54
N ASN A 54 11.01 -21.59 0.12
CA ASN A 54 10.62 -20.87 1.34
C ASN A 54 9.46 -19.87 1.09
N ALA A 55 9.32 -19.32 -0.12
CA ALA A 55 8.20 -18.46 -0.48
C ALA A 55 6.86 -19.21 -0.54
N PHE A 56 6.92 -20.52 -0.76
CA PHE A 56 5.77 -21.44 -0.87
C PHE A 56 5.68 -22.39 0.32
N PHE A 57 6.34 -22.06 1.43
CA PHE A 57 6.50 -22.96 2.55
C PHE A 57 5.15 -23.35 3.19
N ALA A 58 4.67 -24.54 2.84
CA ALA A 58 3.55 -25.23 3.47
C ALA A 58 4.10 -26.53 4.07
N PRO A 59 4.41 -26.56 5.38
CA PRO A 59 4.97 -27.76 5.98
C PRO A 59 3.94 -28.90 5.95
N SER A 60 4.30 -30.04 5.38
CA SER A 60 3.63 -31.30 5.64
C SER A 60 4.39 -32.02 6.76
N ILE A 61 3.67 -32.42 7.81
CA ILE A 61 4.25 -33.21 8.88
C ILE A 61 3.78 -34.64 8.68
N ASN A 62 4.70 -35.60 8.82
CA ASN A 62 4.34 -37.00 8.80
C ASN A 62 3.66 -37.35 10.13
N ASP A 63 2.37 -37.70 10.07
CA ASP A 63 1.55 -38.00 11.25
C ASP A 63 1.94 -39.31 11.97
N SER A 64 2.89 -40.09 11.43
CA SER A 64 3.39 -41.32 12.07
C SER A 64 4.47 -41.11 13.14
N LEU A 65 4.92 -39.87 13.36
CA LEU A 65 5.97 -39.58 14.35
C LEU A 65 5.42 -39.53 15.79
N PRO A 66 6.22 -39.92 16.80
CA PRO A 66 5.88 -39.70 18.20
C PRO A 66 5.59 -38.21 18.49
N TYR A 67 4.59 -37.93 19.32
CA TYR A 67 4.09 -36.56 19.58
C TYR A 67 5.17 -35.53 19.95
N TYR A 68 6.21 -35.93 20.68
CA TYR A 68 7.29 -35.00 21.06
C TYR A 68 8.16 -34.59 19.86
N GLU A 69 8.39 -35.50 18.90
CA GLU A 69 9.14 -35.20 17.67
C GLU A 69 8.29 -34.35 16.73
N TYR A 70 7.00 -34.68 16.62
CA TYR A 70 6.01 -33.87 15.92
C TYR A 70 6.03 -32.42 16.42
N ARG A 71 5.92 -32.21 17.75
CA ARG A 71 5.90 -30.86 18.34
C ARG A 71 7.21 -30.11 18.10
N LYS A 72 8.35 -30.77 18.21
CA LYS A 72 9.66 -30.16 17.95
C LYS A 72 9.81 -29.73 16.47
N ILE A 73 9.32 -30.55 15.54
CA ILE A 73 9.31 -30.24 14.11
C ILE A 73 8.36 -29.07 13.83
N GLN A 74 7.15 -29.11 14.40
CA GLN A 74 6.17 -28.03 14.28
C GLN A 74 6.72 -26.71 14.82
N ASP A 75 7.29 -26.68 16.03
CA ASP A 75 7.90 -25.48 16.62
C ASP A 75 9.04 -24.94 15.75
N SER A 76 9.85 -25.83 15.17
CA SER A 76 10.92 -25.46 14.23
C SER A 76 10.37 -24.84 12.95
N PHE A 77 9.30 -25.42 12.38
CA PHE A 77 8.64 -24.89 11.18
C PHE A 77 7.93 -23.56 11.45
N THR A 78 7.25 -23.42 12.58
CA THR A 78 6.65 -22.16 13.02
C THR A 78 7.72 -21.08 13.19
N ARG A 79 8.89 -21.42 13.75
CA ARG A 79 10.02 -20.49 13.88
C ARG A 79 10.58 -20.09 12.52
N ILE A 80 10.82 -21.05 11.62
CA ILE A 80 11.31 -20.78 10.27
C ILE A 80 10.33 -19.90 9.51
N LYS A 81 9.03 -20.22 9.55
CA LYS A 81 7.97 -19.41 8.95
C LYS A 81 7.95 -17.99 9.53
N ALA A 82 8.06 -17.84 10.84
CA ALA A 82 8.10 -16.53 11.47
C ALA A 82 9.36 -15.73 11.07
N ASP A 83 10.52 -16.38 10.97
CA ASP A 83 11.76 -15.73 10.53
C ASP A 83 11.65 -15.29 9.05
N ILE A 84 11.13 -16.15 8.16
CA ILE A 84 10.85 -15.82 6.75
C ILE A 84 9.84 -14.68 6.63
N GLU A 85 8.72 -14.75 7.36
CA GLU A 85 7.70 -13.71 7.35
C GLU A 85 8.27 -12.38 7.87
N THR A 86 9.13 -12.42 8.89
CA THR A 86 9.72 -11.20 9.43
C THR A 86 10.76 -10.60 8.47
N GLU A 87 11.54 -11.44 7.78
CA GLU A 87 12.46 -11.00 6.73
C GLU A 87 11.67 -10.38 5.55
N ASN A 88 10.59 -11.02 5.12
CA ASN A 88 9.75 -10.58 4.01
C ASN A 88 8.97 -9.30 4.32
N LYS A 89 8.37 -9.20 5.51
CA LYS A 89 7.50 -8.06 5.88
C LYS A 89 8.28 -6.88 6.44
N GLY A 90 9.36 -7.14 7.18
CA GLY A 90 10.00 -6.12 8.01
C GLY A 90 9.06 -5.66 9.12
N ARG A 91 9.53 -4.77 10.01
CA ARG A 91 8.65 -4.14 11.00
C ARG A 91 8.49 -2.66 10.67
N PRO A 92 7.31 -2.21 10.22
CA PRO A 92 7.07 -0.79 10.00
C PRO A 92 7.22 -0.03 11.32
N ASP A 93 8.08 0.99 11.30
CA ASP A 93 8.36 1.92 12.40
C ASP A 93 7.61 3.25 12.20
N GLY A 94 6.44 3.15 11.56
CA GLY A 94 5.62 4.27 11.13
C GLY A 94 5.59 4.40 9.61
N ALA A 95 4.39 4.66 9.12
CA ALA A 95 4.12 4.95 7.73
C ALA A 95 3.13 6.12 7.66
N HIS A 96 3.48 7.15 6.90
CA HIS A 96 2.63 8.33 6.71
C HIS A 96 2.19 8.38 5.26
N PHE A 97 0.90 8.51 5.01
CA PHE A 97 0.33 8.50 3.67
C PHE A 97 -0.39 9.80 3.35
N MET A 98 -0.24 10.24 2.11
CA MET A 98 -0.92 11.38 1.50
C MET A 98 -1.55 10.90 0.20
N GLY A 99 -2.78 10.40 0.30
CA GLY A 99 -3.41 9.65 -0.78
C GLY A 99 -2.69 8.31 -1.01
N PHE A 100 -2.28 8.05 -2.25
CA PHE A 100 -1.65 6.80 -2.67
C PHE A 100 -0.14 6.76 -2.40
N ILE A 101 0.51 7.92 -2.20
CA ILE A 101 1.95 8.02 -1.89
C ILE A 101 2.11 8.09 -0.37
N GLY A 102 3.09 7.38 0.15
CA GLY A 102 3.49 7.46 1.54
C GLY A 102 4.98 7.35 1.76
N PHE A 103 5.35 7.45 3.02
CA PHE A 103 6.72 7.47 3.50
C PHE A 103 6.82 6.48 4.64
N THR A 104 7.44 5.32 4.38
CA THR A 104 7.56 4.23 5.36
C THR A 104 8.99 4.11 5.84
N ARG A 105 9.15 3.92 7.15
CA ARG A 105 10.42 3.51 7.75
C ARG A 105 10.29 2.06 8.17
N LEU A 106 11.21 1.22 7.72
CA LEU A 106 11.31 -0.14 8.24
C LEU A 106 12.52 -0.21 9.17
N LYS A 107 12.31 -0.76 10.37
CA LYS A 107 13.43 -1.20 11.19
C LYS A 107 13.80 -2.60 10.71
N GLU A 108 15.04 -2.75 10.26
CA GLU A 108 15.55 -4.08 9.92
C GLU A 108 15.51 -4.96 11.18
N TYR A 109 14.87 -6.11 11.02
CA TYR A 109 14.68 -7.03 12.12
C TYR A 109 15.92 -7.89 12.27
N GLN A 110 16.46 -7.94 13.49
CA GLN A 110 17.41 -8.98 13.84
C GLN A 110 16.64 -10.29 14.00
N PRO A 111 16.98 -11.36 13.25
CA PRO A 111 16.35 -12.66 13.40
C PRO A 111 16.21 -13.02 14.88
N LYS A 112 14.99 -13.34 15.31
CA LYS A 112 14.69 -13.70 16.72
C LYS A 112 15.56 -14.88 17.15
N SER A 113 15.90 -15.74 16.20
CA SER A 113 16.85 -16.83 16.34
C SER A 113 18.23 -16.35 16.81
N ILE A 114 18.77 -15.25 16.29
CA ILE A 114 20.05 -14.66 16.75
C ILE A 114 19.89 -14.09 18.17
N LEU A 115 18.81 -13.36 18.42
CA LEU A 115 18.55 -12.76 19.74
C LEU A 115 18.31 -13.83 20.82
N ASN A 116 17.60 -14.90 20.48
CA ASN A 116 17.36 -16.05 21.34
C ASN A 116 18.61 -16.91 21.51
N LEU A 117 19.45 -17.07 20.47
CA LEU A 117 20.77 -17.71 20.60
C LEU A 117 21.63 -16.95 21.61
N GLN A 118 21.67 -15.62 21.52
CA GLN A 118 22.37 -14.78 22.50
C GLN A 118 21.76 -14.89 23.91
N ARG A 119 20.43 -14.88 24.02
CA ARG A 119 19.75 -14.98 25.33
C ARG A 119 19.97 -16.35 25.98
N ASN A 120 19.85 -17.43 25.21
CA ASN A 120 20.09 -18.80 25.66
C ASN A 120 21.56 -18.99 26.03
N GLN A 121 22.48 -18.37 25.29
CA GLN A 121 23.90 -18.39 25.61
C GLN A 121 24.22 -17.65 26.92
N ASN A 122 23.69 -16.44 27.10
CA ASN A 122 23.86 -15.69 28.33
C ASN A 122 23.25 -16.44 29.52
N TYR A 123 22.11 -17.10 29.33
CA TYR A 123 21.50 -17.95 30.34
C TYR A 123 22.38 -19.16 30.69
N LEU A 124 22.96 -19.85 29.69
CA LEU A 124 23.89 -20.96 29.92
C LEU A 124 25.15 -20.52 30.68
N LEU A 125 25.72 -19.35 30.35
CA LEU A 125 26.86 -18.79 31.07
C LEU A 125 26.51 -18.45 32.53
N LEU A 126 25.35 -17.82 32.76
CA LEU A 126 24.86 -17.51 34.11
C LEU A 126 24.60 -18.78 34.94
N GLN A 127 24.05 -19.83 34.32
CA GLN A 127 23.86 -21.11 34.98
C GLN A 127 25.20 -21.74 35.37
N LEU A 128 26.19 -21.74 34.47
CA LEU A 128 27.53 -22.27 34.74
C LEU A 128 28.22 -21.51 35.88
N ASP A 129 28.15 -20.18 35.91
CA ASP A 129 28.71 -19.37 36.99
C ASP A 129 28.00 -19.60 38.33
N SER A 130 26.67 -19.83 38.29
CA SER A 130 25.90 -20.13 39.51
C SER A 130 26.21 -21.52 40.08
N LEU A 131 26.49 -22.51 39.22
CA LEU A 131 26.87 -23.87 39.62
C LEU A 131 28.25 -23.88 40.29
N GLU A 132 29.20 -23.11 39.76
CA GLU A 132 30.52 -22.92 40.36
C GLU A 132 30.43 -22.32 41.77
N LYS A 133 29.63 -21.28 41.95
CA LYS A 133 29.42 -20.64 43.26
C LYS A 133 28.72 -21.54 44.27
N ARG A 134 27.83 -22.43 43.82
CA ARG A 134 27.04 -23.32 44.69
C ARG A 134 27.76 -24.61 45.05
N MET A 135 28.83 -24.97 44.34
CA MET A 135 29.53 -26.23 44.57
C MET A 135 31.06 -26.05 44.60
N PRO A 136 31.62 -25.43 45.66
CA PRO A 136 33.06 -25.26 45.82
C PRO A 136 33.86 -26.56 45.99
N GLY A 137 33.22 -27.74 45.91
CA GLY A 137 33.84 -29.07 46.09
C GLY A 137 33.62 -30.06 44.94
N ILE A 138 33.28 -29.61 43.72
CA ILE A 138 33.19 -30.51 42.56
C ILE A 138 34.58 -31.12 42.30
N LYS A 139 34.74 -32.41 42.59
CA LYS A 139 35.99 -33.16 42.38
C LYS A 139 36.41 -33.27 40.90
N ASN A 140 35.49 -33.03 39.97
CA ASN A 140 35.72 -33.17 38.53
C ASN A 140 35.82 -31.79 37.85
N GLN A 141 36.85 -31.06 38.25
CA GLN A 141 37.14 -29.70 37.78
C GLN A 141 37.30 -29.63 36.26
N ASP A 142 37.80 -30.72 35.65
CA ASP A 142 37.99 -30.86 34.21
C ASP A 142 36.68 -30.84 33.42
N SER A 143 35.62 -31.46 33.95
CA SER A 143 34.31 -31.46 33.30
C SER A 143 33.71 -30.06 33.24
N LEU A 144 33.82 -29.30 34.35
CA LEU A 144 33.38 -27.90 34.42
C LEU A 144 34.20 -27.00 33.47
N LEU A 145 35.52 -27.20 33.42
CA LEU A 145 36.40 -26.49 32.50
C LEU A 145 36.05 -26.79 31.04
N SER A 146 35.73 -28.05 30.72
CA SER A 146 35.33 -28.43 29.35
C SER A 146 34.00 -27.79 28.94
N MET A 147 33.05 -27.67 29.86
CA MET A 147 31.76 -27.01 29.61
C MET A 147 31.93 -25.50 29.44
N LYS A 148 32.75 -24.85 30.27
CA LYS A 148 33.12 -23.44 30.10
C LYS A 148 33.83 -23.20 28.77
N LYS A 149 34.76 -24.09 28.41
CA LYS A 149 35.47 -24.04 27.13
C LYS A 149 34.51 -24.19 25.96
N LYS A 150 33.60 -25.17 25.97
CA LYS A 150 32.54 -25.33 24.95
C LYS A 150 31.64 -24.09 24.85
N ALA A 151 31.22 -23.52 25.97
CA ALA A 151 30.39 -22.31 25.98
C ALA A 151 31.16 -21.09 25.43
N SER A 152 32.45 -20.98 25.74
CA SER A 152 33.36 -19.95 25.22
C SER A 152 33.66 -20.15 23.73
N ASP A 153 33.83 -21.39 23.27
CA ASP A 153 34.07 -21.71 21.86
C ASP A 153 32.84 -21.38 21.03
N ILE A 154 31.64 -21.71 21.53
CA ILE A 154 30.37 -21.28 20.94
C ILE A 154 30.30 -19.75 20.88
N ARG A 155 30.75 -19.02 21.92
CA ARG A 155 30.85 -17.56 21.91
C ARG A 155 31.82 -17.04 20.85
N GLY A 156 32.98 -17.67 20.72
CA GLY A 156 33.97 -17.32 19.73
C GLY A 156 33.49 -17.58 18.30
N VAL A 157 32.69 -18.62 18.08
CA VAL A 157 32.07 -18.92 16.77
C VAL A 157 30.97 -17.89 16.45
N ILE A 158 30.10 -17.61 17.43
CA ILE A 158 29.03 -16.60 17.31
C ILE A 158 29.63 -15.22 17.02
N ASN A 159 30.62 -14.77 17.79
CA ASN A 159 31.25 -13.46 17.61
C ASN A 159 32.11 -13.36 16.34
N ARG A 160 32.65 -14.47 15.82
CA ARG A 160 33.39 -14.47 14.55
C ARG A 160 32.47 -14.52 13.33
N ASN A 161 31.31 -15.14 13.47
CA ASN A 161 30.36 -15.33 12.38
C ASN A 161 29.24 -14.27 12.36
N LEU A 162 29.08 -13.48 13.43
CA LEU A 162 28.19 -12.32 13.47
C LEU A 162 29.03 -11.05 13.37
N PRO A 163 28.96 -10.31 12.24
CA PRO A 163 29.60 -9.01 12.11
C PRO A 163 29.17 -8.10 13.27
N TRP A 164 30.11 -7.36 13.87
CA TRP A 164 29.82 -6.36 14.89
C TRP A 164 28.78 -5.32 14.45
N ASP A 165 28.57 -5.15 13.14
CA ASP A 165 27.53 -4.32 12.54
C ASP A 165 26.11 -4.79 12.90
N TYR A 166 25.91 -6.07 13.27
CA TYR A 166 24.65 -6.54 13.86
C TYR A 166 24.49 -6.09 15.32
N LEU A 167 25.54 -5.70 16.06
CA LEU A 167 25.41 -5.38 17.49
C LEU A 167 25.14 -3.89 17.74
N ILE A 168 25.29 -3.03 16.74
CA ILE A 168 25.31 -1.57 16.92
C ILE A 168 24.34 -0.92 15.93
N GLY A 169 23.05 -0.93 16.26
CA GLY A 169 22.05 -0.09 15.63
C GLY A 169 21.10 -0.84 14.71
N HIS A 170 19.80 -0.74 14.99
CA HIS A 170 18.77 -1.09 14.02
C HIS A 170 19.00 -0.23 12.77
N LYS A 171 19.41 -0.86 11.66
CA LYS A 171 19.46 -0.17 10.37
C LYS A 171 18.02 0.18 9.99
N THR A 172 17.72 1.47 10.05
CA THR A 172 16.44 1.99 9.57
C THR A 172 16.54 2.19 8.07
N GLU A 173 15.72 1.46 7.34
CA GLU A 173 15.56 1.62 5.91
C GLU A 173 14.40 2.57 5.61
N TYR A 174 14.59 3.43 4.62
CA TYR A 174 13.64 4.47 4.25
C TYR A 174 13.05 4.15 2.89
N PHE A 175 11.72 4.23 2.79
CA PHE A 175 11.01 3.88 1.56
C PHE A 175 10.01 4.97 1.18
N ILE A 176 9.91 5.21 -0.13
CA ILE A 176 8.76 5.85 -0.75
C ILE A 176 7.76 4.73 -1.03
N THR A 177 6.55 4.86 -0.50
CA THR A 177 5.55 3.81 -0.51
C THR A 177 4.39 4.18 -1.43
N PHE A 178 3.89 3.21 -2.18
CA PHE A 178 2.68 3.36 -2.97
C PHE A 178 1.68 2.29 -2.52
N ARG A 179 0.45 2.69 -2.20
CA ARG A 179 -0.63 1.79 -1.75
C ARG A 179 -1.53 1.32 -2.88
N ASP A 180 -2.36 0.35 -2.56
CA ASP A 180 -3.40 -0.20 -3.43
C ASP A 180 -2.82 -0.83 -4.70
N ILE A 181 -1.60 -1.36 -4.60
CA ILE A 181 -0.93 -2.06 -5.70
C ILE A 181 -0.94 -3.54 -5.35
N ARG A 182 -1.55 -4.32 -6.23
CA ARG A 182 -1.63 -5.77 -6.07
C ARG A 182 -0.61 -6.45 -6.94
N ILE A 183 -0.19 -7.63 -6.53
CA ILE A 183 0.49 -8.55 -7.43
C ILE A 183 -0.59 -9.55 -7.89
N LYS A 184 -0.57 -9.92 -9.17
CA LYS A 184 -1.46 -10.97 -9.71
C LYS A 184 -1.48 -12.21 -8.80
N GLU A 185 -2.66 -12.79 -8.61
CA GLU A 185 -2.94 -13.82 -7.59
C GLU A 185 -1.96 -15.01 -7.59
N ASN A 186 -1.44 -15.38 -8.75
CA ASN A 186 -0.52 -16.50 -8.94
C ASN A 186 0.96 -16.15 -8.80
N ASN A 187 1.31 -14.97 -8.27
CA ASN A 187 2.70 -14.59 -8.06
C ASN A 187 3.00 -14.36 -6.57
N HIS A 188 4.23 -14.67 -6.16
CA HIS A 188 4.64 -14.58 -4.76
C HIS A 188 5.89 -13.72 -4.59
N PHE A 189 5.80 -12.68 -3.77
CA PHE A 189 6.96 -11.88 -3.39
C PHE A 189 7.78 -12.58 -2.30
N PHE A 190 9.10 -12.51 -2.41
CA PHE A 190 10.02 -12.98 -1.36
C PHE A 190 11.33 -12.20 -1.37
N VAL A 191 11.98 -12.16 -0.21
CA VAL A 191 13.31 -11.58 0.00
C VAL A 191 14.32 -12.72 0.14
N GLN A 192 15.48 -12.57 -0.49
CA GLN A 192 16.58 -13.51 -0.35
C GLN A 192 17.91 -12.77 -0.40
N ASN A 193 18.73 -12.94 0.64
CA ASN A 193 20.06 -12.32 0.75
C ASN A 193 20.01 -10.79 0.57
N GLY A 194 18.97 -10.14 1.10
CA GLY A 194 18.76 -8.68 0.96
C GLY A 194 18.30 -8.22 -0.43
N ASN A 195 18.10 -9.12 -1.38
CA ASN A 195 17.54 -8.82 -2.70
C ASN A 195 16.05 -9.17 -2.75
N TYR A 196 15.31 -8.42 -3.57
CA TYR A 196 13.87 -8.59 -3.75
C TYR A 196 13.59 -9.44 -4.98
N TYR A 197 12.69 -10.41 -4.84
CA TYR A 197 12.32 -11.31 -5.92
C TYR A 197 10.81 -11.50 -6.00
N LEU A 198 10.38 -11.82 -7.21
CA LEU A 198 9.03 -12.25 -7.51
C LEU A 198 9.07 -13.64 -8.12
N ALA A 199 8.37 -14.58 -7.49
CA ALA A 199 8.00 -15.84 -8.10
C ALA A 199 6.89 -15.57 -9.10
N HIS A 200 7.24 -15.47 -10.37
CA HIS A 200 6.32 -15.16 -11.45
C HIS A 200 5.81 -16.43 -12.11
N ALA A 201 4.50 -16.66 -12.10
CA ALA A 201 3.89 -17.80 -12.79
C ALA A 201 3.89 -17.56 -14.30
N VAL A 202 4.58 -18.44 -15.03
CA VAL A 202 4.60 -18.51 -16.49
C VAL A 202 3.77 -19.71 -16.90
N TRP A 203 2.76 -19.47 -17.75
CA TRP A 203 1.84 -20.52 -18.21
C TRP A 203 2.38 -21.17 -19.47
N ASP A 204 2.68 -22.47 -19.39
CA ASP A 204 3.15 -23.27 -20.51
C ASP A 204 1.99 -23.75 -21.39
N SER A 205 0.83 -23.99 -20.77
CA SER A 205 -0.38 -24.38 -21.50
C SER A 205 -1.65 -23.84 -20.84
N THR A 206 -2.65 -23.52 -21.67
CA THR A 206 -4.00 -23.15 -21.23
C THR A 206 -5.01 -23.94 -22.05
N ARG A 207 -5.80 -24.78 -21.39
CA ARG A 207 -6.85 -25.58 -22.00
C ARG A 207 -8.21 -25.14 -21.47
N LYS A 208 -9.14 -24.82 -22.37
CA LYS A 208 -10.55 -24.58 -22.00
C LYS A 208 -11.34 -25.87 -22.27
N ALA A 209 -12.05 -26.37 -21.26
CA ALA A 209 -12.92 -27.53 -21.37
C ALA A 209 -14.15 -27.33 -20.47
N ASP A 210 -15.34 -27.56 -21.01
CA ASP A 210 -16.62 -27.51 -20.28
C ASP A 210 -16.85 -26.21 -19.47
N GLY A 211 -16.44 -25.07 -20.04
CA GLY A 211 -16.55 -23.76 -19.37
C GLY A 211 -15.49 -23.49 -18.30
N ALA A 212 -14.66 -24.49 -17.96
CA ALA A 212 -13.51 -24.33 -17.07
C ALA A 212 -12.23 -24.02 -17.87
N THR A 213 -11.33 -23.24 -17.25
CA THR A 213 -9.99 -22.97 -17.79
C THR A 213 -8.97 -23.70 -16.92
N TYR A 214 -8.25 -24.64 -17.51
CA TYR A 214 -7.16 -25.37 -16.86
C TYR A 214 -5.84 -24.79 -17.35
N ARG A 215 -4.96 -24.43 -16.42
CA ARG A 215 -3.63 -23.91 -16.75
C ARG A 215 -2.55 -24.77 -16.12
N SER A 216 -1.50 -25.02 -16.89
CA SER A 216 -0.27 -25.62 -16.39
C SER A 216 0.88 -24.68 -16.67
N GLY A 217 1.73 -24.48 -15.67
CA GLY A 217 2.85 -23.56 -15.75
C GLY A 217 3.97 -23.88 -14.76
N HIS A 218 4.94 -23.00 -14.73
CA HIS A 218 6.06 -23.04 -13.81
C HIS A 218 6.36 -21.66 -13.28
N TYR A 219 7.10 -21.59 -12.17
CA TYR A 219 7.57 -20.33 -11.65
C TYR A 219 8.94 -19.92 -12.20
N VAL A 220 9.07 -18.65 -12.55
CA VAL A 220 10.34 -18.00 -12.87
C VAL A 220 10.66 -16.96 -11.81
N ARG A 221 11.91 -16.93 -11.33
CA ARG A 221 12.39 -15.88 -10.42
C ARG A 221 12.66 -14.60 -11.20
N LEU A 222 11.91 -13.54 -10.91
CA LEU A 222 12.14 -12.20 -11.43
C LEU A 222 12.76 -11.30 -10.35
N PRO A 223 13.94 -10.71 -10.57
CA PRO A 223 14.51 -9.74 -9.62
C PRO A 223 13.71 -8.43 -9.64
N LEU A 224 13.47 -7.88 -8.46
CA LEU A 224 12.78 -6.61 -8.25
C LEU A 224 13.74 -5.57 -7.65
N LYS A 225 13.55 -4.30 -8.04
CA LYS A 225 14.25 -3.15 -7.42
C LYS A 225 13.49 -2.55 -6.24
N VAL A 226 12.30 -3.07 -5.97
CA VAL A 226 11.36 -2.58 -4.96
C VAL A 226 10.97 -3.73 -4.04
N ARG A 227 10.68 -3.37 -2.81
CA ARG A 227 10.08 -4.29 -1.83
C ARG A 227 8.55 -4.25 -1.97
N TYR A 228 7.89 -5.35 -1.64
CA TYR A 228 6.43 -5.42 -1.63
C TYR A 228 5.94 -5.92 -0.27
N ASP A 229 4.91 -5.28 0.27
CA ASP A 229 4.18 -5.76 1.43
C ASP A 229 2.81 -6.25 0.98
N LYS A 230 2.64 -7.58 1.03
CA LYS A 230 1.42 -8.27 0.61
C LYS A 230 0.24 -8.00 1.54
N ASP A 231 0.48 -7.78 2.83
CA ASP A 231 -0.61 -7.61 3.80
C ASP A 231 -1.26 -6.24 3.66
N GLN A 232 -0.48 -5.24 3.24
CA GLN A 232 -0.91 -3.85 3.07
C GLN A 232 -1.07 -3.45 1.60
N GLU A 233 -0.91 -4.39 0.66
CA GLU A 233 -0.96 -4.17 -0.79
C GLU A 233 -0.14 -2.95 -1.23
N MET A 234 1.12 -2.87 -0.76
CA MET A 234 1.96 -1.69 -1.00
C MET A 234 3.33 -2.01 -1.57
N VAL A 235 3.78 -1.18 -2.51
CA VAL A 235 5.13 -1.20 -3.07
C VAL A 235 6.00 -0.20 -2.32
N LEU A 236 7.18 -0.63 -1.90
CA LEU A 236 8.15 0.17 -1.16
C LEU A 236 9.41 0.34 -2.00
N ILE A 237 9.62 1.56 -2.49
CA ILE A 237 10.80 1.94 -3.27
C ILE A 237 11.90 2.40 -2.30
N PRO A 238 13.05 1.73 -2.24
CA PRO A 238 14.12 2.12 -1.35
C PRO A 238 14.64 3.52 -1.69
N ALA A 239 14.80 4.37 -0.68
CA ALA A 239 15.28 5.73 -0.82
C ALA A 239 16.41 6.01 0.18
N SER A 240 17.32 6.90 -0.18
CA SER A 240 18.29 7.41 0.80
C SER A 240 17.57 8.27 1.85
N ARG A 241 18.11 8.34 3.06
CA ARG A 241 17.55 9.16 4.15
C ARG A 241 17.37 10.63 3.73
N ALA A 242 18.30 11.18 2.96
CA ALA A 242 18.23 12.56 2.47
C ALA A 242 17.05 12.76 1.50
N VAL A 243 16.90 11.87 0.51
CA VAL A 243 15.79 11.91 -0.46
C VAL A 243 14.44 11.71 0.24
N TYR A 244 14.36 10.75 1.15
CA TYR A 244 13.18 10.51 1.98
C TYR A 244 12.76 11.76 2.75
N ASN A 245 13.68 12.35 3.52
CA ASN A 245 13.38 13.54 4.34
C ASN A 245 12.97 14.73 3.48
N PHE A 246 13.66 14.96 2.35
CA PHE A 246 13.36 16.02 1.41
C PHE A 246 11.94 15.86 0.84
N LEU A 247 11.62 14.69 0.28
CA LEU A 247 10.31 14.42 -0.30
C LEU A 247 9.21 14.46 0.76
N GLN A 248 9.42 13.86 1.93
CA GLN A 248 8.42 13.91 3.02
C GLN A 248 8.12 15.35 3.44
N THR A 249 9.15 16.19 3.59
CA THR A 249 8.99 17.60 3.95
C THR A 249 8.25 18.37 2.85
N LEU A 250 8.67 18.19 1.60
CA LEU A 250 8.04 18.82 0.44
C LEU A 250 6.55 18.46 0.34
N PHE A 251 6.22 17.17 0.41
CA PHE A 251 4.83 16.70 0.36
C PHE A 251 4.00 17.22 1.54
N THR A 252 4.59 17.31 2.74
CA THR A 252 3.91 17.88 3.91
C THR A 252 3.57 19.36 3.70
N ILE A 253 4.51 20.15 3.18
CA ILE A 253 4.29 21.58 2.88
C ILE A 253 3.21 21.74 1.78
N LEU A 254 3.30 20.96 0.71
CA LEU A 254 2.31 20.99 -0.38
C LEU A 254 0.92 20.60 0.10
N MET A 255 0.83 19.57 0.96
CA MET A 255 -0.43 19.13 1.56
C MET A 255 -1.04 20.21 2.44
N LEU A 256 -0.25 20.83 3.34
CA LEU A 256 -0.73 21.92 4.18
C LEU A 256 -1.22 23.11 3.34
N GLY A 257 -0.44 23.52 2.31
CA GLY A 257 -0.83 24.58 1.39
C GLY A 257 -2.12 24.26 0.63
N PHE A 258 -2.26 23.02 0.15
CA PHE A 258 -3.48 22.54 -0.49
C PHE A 258 -4.69 22.61 0.46
N PHE A 259 -4.54 22.24 1.73
CA PHE A 259 -5.63 22.36 2.72
C PHE A 259 -6.02 23.80 3.00
N ILE A 260 -5.06 24.72 3.16
CA ILE A 260 -5.36 26.15 3.40
C ILE A 260 -6.11 26.74 2.21
N VAL A 261 -5.61 26.53 0.99
CA VAL A 261 -6.24 27.02 -0.24
C VAL A 261 -7.61 26.36 -0.45
N GLY A 262 -7.70 25.04 -0.27
CA GLY A 262 -8.94 24.29 -0.41
C GLY A 262 -10.00 24.73 0.60
N PHE A 263 -9.62 24.96 1.85
CA PHE A 263 -10.53 25.46 2.89
C PHE A 263 -11.05 26.86 2.56
N TYR A 264 -10.16 27.77 2.14
CA TYR A 264 -10.56 29.10 1.71
C TYR A 264 -11.52 29.07 0.52
N ILE A 265 -11.25 28.25 -0.50
CA ILE A 265 -12.10 28.15 -1.69
C ILE A 265 -13.45 27.50 -1.37
N LEU A 266 -13.47 26.40 -0.61
CA LEU A 266 -14.69 25.62 -0.37
C LEU A 266 -15.59 26.19 0.73
N ILE A 267 -15.05 27.00 1.66
CA ILE A 267 -15.83 27.57 2.77
C ILE A 267 -15.78 29.09 2.72
N GLY A 268 -14.58 29.68 2.62
CA GLY A 268 -14.41 31.13 2.63
C GLY A 268 -15.16 31.83 1.49
N LEU A 269 -15.01 31.35 0.26
CA LEU A 269 -15.68 31.96 -0.90
C LEU A 269 -17.21 31.82 -0.84
N PRO A 270 -17.81 30.64 -0.57
CA PRO A 270 -19.26 30.54 -0.39
C PRO A 270 -19.80 31.45 0.72
N VAL A 271 -19.11 31.56 1.87
CA VAL A 271 -19.51 32.47 2.95
C VAL A 271 -19.46 33.92 2.49
N SER A 272 -18.43 34.33 1.75
CA SER A 272 -18.34 35.67 1.16
C SER A 272 -19.50 35.95 0.20
N ILE A 273 -19.86 35.00 -0.67
CA ILE A 273 -20.99 35.15 -1.61
C ILE A 273 -22.30 35.30 -0.82
N LEU A 274 -22.52 34.47 0.20
CA LEU A 274 -23.72 34.53 1.05
C LEU A 274 -23.83 35.87 1.78
N GLY A 275 -22.72 36.41 2.28
CA GLY A 275 -22.68 37.75 2.89
C GLY A 275 -23.01 38.87 1.90
N SER A 276 -22.51 38.79 0.66
CA SER A 276 -22.89 39.75 -0.39
C SER A 276 -24.39 39.65 -0.71
N VAL A 277 -24.92 38.43 -0.80
CA VAL A 277 -26.34 38.18 -1.06
C VAL A 277 -27.22 38.71 0.06
N SER A 278 -26.84 38.54 1.34
CA SER A 278 -27.60 39.09 2.46
C SER A 278 -27.64 40.62 2.48
N ASN A 279 -26.63 41.27 1.90
CA ASN A 279 -26.57 42.73 1.76
C ASN A 279 -27.25 43.25 0.49
N GLY A 280 -28.00 42.41 -0.24
CA GLY A 280 -28.70 42.77 -1.48
C GLY A 280 -27.79 42.83 -2.71
N GLN A 281 -26.51 42.51 -2.59
CA GLN A 281 -25.52 42.53 -3.67
C GLN A 281 -25.39 41.15 -4.32
N VAL A 282 -26.46 40.66 -4.94
CA VAL A 282 -26.52 39.29 -5.50
C VAL A 282 -25.66 39.18 -6.76
N PHE A 283 -25.89 40.04 -7.74
CA PHE A 283 -25.27 39.96 -9.07
C PHE A 283 -24.05 40.88 -9.16
N THR A 284 -22.97 40.60 -8.43
CA THR A 284 -21.71 41.35 -8.56
C THR A 284 -20.67 40.59 -9.37
N LEU A 285 -19.77 41.32 -10.05
CA LEU A 285 -18.60 40.72 -10.71
C LEU A 285 -17.76 39.89 -9.72
N THR A 286 -17.62 40.36 -8.48
CA THR A 286 -16.91 39.65 -7.42
C THR A 286 -17.53 38.28 -7.15
N ASN A 287 -18.85 38.20 -6.94
CA ASN A 287 -19.53 36.92 -6.70
C ASN A 287 -19.39 35.97 -7.90
N ILE A 288 -19.46 36.50 -9.14
CA ILE A 288 -19.27 35.71 -10.36
C ILE A 288 -17.85 35.14 -10.43
N HIS A 289 -16.83 35.95 -10.13
CA HIS A 289 -15.44 35.48 -10.09
C HIS A 289 -15.20 34.45 -9.00
N GLN A 290 -15.80 34.62 -7.81
CA GLN A 290 -15.70 33.65 -6.71
C GLN A 290 -16.34 32.31 -7.08
N LEU A 291 -17.56 32.31 -7.63
CA LEU A 291 -18.21 31.10 -8.17
C LEU A 291 -17.36 30.44 -9.24
N ARG A 292 -16.72 31.25 -10.10
CA ARG A 292 -15.81 30.76 -11.13
C ARG A 292 -14.60 30.04 -10.56
N THR A 293 -13.96 30.62 -9.56
CA THR A 293 -12.85 30.00 -8.84
C THR A 293 -13.26 28.67 -8.21
N ILE A 294 -14.44 28.62 -7.57
CA ILE A 294 -14.95 27.40 -6.93
C ILE A 294 -15.14 26.28 -7.95
N TYR A 295 -15.85 26.53 -9.07
CA TYR A 295 -16.10 25.45 -10.03
C TYR A 295 -14.81 24.98 -10.73
N ILE A 296 -13.88 25.90 -11.04
CA ILE A 296 -12.58 25.55 -11.64
C ILE A 296 -11.80 24.66 -10.67
N PHE A 297 -11.77 25.03 -9.39
CA PHE A 297 -11.10 24.24 -8.35
C PHE A 297 -11.70 22.83 -8.23
N LEU A 298 -13.03 22.71 -8.18
CA LEU A 298 -13.71 21.41 -8.13
C LEU A 298 -13.43 20.56 -9.37
N PHE A 299 -13.40 21.18 -10.55
CA PHE A 299 -13.08 20.50 -11.80
C PHE A 299 -11.64 19.98 -11.83
N ILE A 300 -10.67 20.83 -11.46
CA ILE A 300 -9.25 20.43 -11.34
C ILE A 300 -9.08 19.32 -10.33
N LEU A 301 -9.72 19.42 -9.16
CA LEU A 301 -9.66 18.40 -8.13
C LEU A 301 -10.24 17.06 -8.61
N SER A 302 -11.35 17.10 -9.36
CA SER A 302 -11.93 15.91 -9.98
C SER A 302 -10.98 15.27 -11.00
N LEU A 303 -10.34 16.08 -11.85
CA LEU A 303 -9.36 15.60 -12.83
C LEU A 303 -8.12 15.00 -12.16
N LEU A 304 -7.60 15.66 -11.11
CA LEU A 304 -6.47 15.14 -10.34
C LEU A 304 -6.81 13.79 -9.68
N LYS A 305 -8.01 13.67 -9.09
CA LYS A 305 -8.48 12.41 -8.52
C LYS A 305 -8.57 11.33 -9.59
N ALA A 306 -9.26 11.59 -10.70
CA ALA A 306 -9.40 10.62 -11.80
C ALA A 306 -8.06 10.22 -12.45
N GLY A 307 -7.14 11.17 -12.59
CA GLY A 307 -5.82 10.96 -13.20
C GLY A 307 -4.79 10.31 -12.27
N THR A 308 -5.07 10.23 -10.96
CA THR A 308 -4.15 9.69 -9.97
C THR A 308 -3.68 8.26 -10.30
N PRO A 309 -4.53 7.27 -10.62
CA PRO A 309 -4.06 5.93 -10.98
C PRO A 309 -3.17 5.89 -12.21
N LEU A 310 -3.39 6.79 -13.19
CA LEU A 310 -2.52 6.89 -14.38
C LEU A 310 -1.12 7.38 -13.99
N LEU A 311 -1.04 8.36 -13.10
CA LEU A 311 0.24 8.84 -12.56
C LEU A 311 0.94 7.76 -11.74
N VAL A 312 0.20 7.05 -10.89
CA VAL A 312 0.69 5.91 -10.10
C VAL A 312 1.29 4.85 -11.03
N HIS A 313 0.52 4.44 -12.04
CA HIS A 313 0.94 3.46 -13.04
C HIS A 313 2.18 3.92 -13.80
N TRP A 314 2.19 5.17 -14.25
CA TRP A 314 3.34 5.74 -14.95
C TRP A 314 4.61 5.73 -14.10
N ILE A 315 4.53 6.17 -12.83
CA ILE A 315 5.67 6.16 -11.91
C ILE A 315 6.14 4.73 -11.65
N ILE A 316 5.23 3.82 -11.30
CA ILE A 316 5.55 2.42 -10.96
C ILE A 316 6.14 1.68 -12.17
N SER A 317 5.66 1.94 -13.39
CA SER A 317 6.19 1.32 -14.60
C SER A 317 7.69 1.56 -14.81
N PHE A 318 8.24 2.63 -14.21
CA PHE A 318 9.68 2.90 -14.23
C PHE A 318 10.48 2.00 -13.27
N PHE A 319 9.88 1.57 -12.17
CA PHE A 319 10.55 0.81 -11.11
C PHE A 319 10.25 -0.69 -11.14
N THR A 320 9.13 -1.08 -11.72
CA THR A 320 8.64 -2.46 -11.66
C THR A 320 8.22 -3.00 -13.02
N PRO A 321 8.45 -4.30 -13.28
CA PRO A 321 7.90 -4.97 -14.45
C PRO A 321 6.35 -4.97 -14.41
N THR A 322 5.71 -5.29 -15.55
CA THR A 322 4.25 -5.28 -15.81
C THR A 322 3.41 -6.29 -15.00
N VAL A 323 3.94 -6.73 -13.85
CA VAL A 323 3.41 -7.78 -12.99
C VAL A 323 2.56 -7.22 -11.85
N PHE A 324 2.67 -5.91 -11.59
CA PHE A 324 1.86 -5.21 -10.59
C PHE A 324 0.56 -4.71 -11.22
N GLU A 325 -0.55 -4.94 -10.52
CA GLU A 325 -1.87 -4.45 -10.83
C GLU A 325 -2.09 -3.15 -10.05
N THR A 326 -2.29 -2.06 -10.80
CA THR A 326 -2.61 -0.75 -10.23
C THR A 326 -4.11 -0.58 -10.09
N PRO A 327 -4.58 0.33 -9.21
CA PRO A 327 -5.99 0.64 -9.08
C PRO A 327 -6.64 0.95 -10.44
N SER A 328 -7.90 0.53 -10.60
CA SER A 328 -8.62 0.74 -11.85
C SER A 328 -8.84 2.24 -12.10
N VAL A 329 -8.46 2.70 -13.29
CA VAL A 329 -8.74 4.08 -13.75
C VAL A 329 -10.25 4.34 -13.74
N PHE A 330 -11.06 3.33 -14.06
CA PHE A 330 -12.52 3.44 -14.06
C PHE A 330 -13.09 3.64 -12.66
N GLU A 331 -12.55 2.95 -11.65
CA GLU A 331 -12.97 3.13 -10.26
C GLU A 331 -12.66 4.54 -9.77
N SER A 332 -11.46 5.04 -10.10
CA SER A 332 -11.09 6.42 -9.73
C SER A 332 -11.94 7.45 -10.45
N LEU A 333 -12.17 7.28 -11.76
CA LEU A 333 -13.06 8.14 -12.55
C LEU A 333 -14.47 8.14 -11.94
N TYR A 334 -15.01 6.97 -11.63
CA TYR A 334 -16.32 6.82 -11.00
C TYR A 334 -16.38 7.55 -9.65
N SER A 335 -15.36 7.37 -8.81
CA SER A 335 -15.26 8.05 -7.51
C SER A 335 -15.12 9.58 -7.63
N SER A 336 -14.77 10.10 -8.81
CA SER A 336 -14.63 11.55 -9.08
C SER A 336 -15.92 12.19 -9.58
N ILE A 337 -16.90 11.40 -10.06
CA ILE A 337 -18.17 11.90 -10.61
C ILE A 337 -18.89 12.89 -9.67
N PRO A 338 -19.01 12.66 -8.35
CA PRO A 338 -19.69 13.62 -7.47
C PRO A 338 -19.03 15.01 -7.46
N LEU A 339 -17.69 15.07 -7.50
CA LEU A 339 -16.95 16.34 -7.56
C LEU A 339 -17.16 17.04 -8.91
N LEU A 340 -17.19 16.27 -10.00
CA LEU A 340 -17.45 16.79 -11.33
C LEU A 340 -18.87 17.37 -11.42
N ILE A 341 -19.87 16.65 -10.90
CA ILE A 341 -21.27 17.13 -10.84
C ILE A 341 -21.37 18.40 -9.99
N ALA A 342 -20.73 18.42 -8.81
CA ALA A 342 -20.70 19.62 -7.97
C ALA A 342 -20.07 20.82 -8.71
N GLY A 343 -18.94 20.61 -9.39
CA GLY A 343 -18.32 21.61 -10.25
C GLY A 343 -19.26 22.09 -11.35
N LEU A 344 -19.96 21.18 -12.04
CA LEU A 344 -20.93 21.50 -13.08
C LEU A 344 -22.10 22.34 -12.53
N VAL A 345 -22.62 22.01 -11.35
CA VAL A 345 -23.69 22.77 -10.70
C VAL A 345 -23.23 24.20 -10.39
N VAL A 346 -22.05 24.37 -9.78
CA VAL A 346 -21.50 25.71 -9.49
C VAL A 346 -21.22 26.49 -10.77
N PHE A 347 -20.77 25.84 -11.84
CA PHE A 347 -20.61 26.46 -13.16
C PHE A 347 -21.95 26.99 -13.72
N LEU A 348 -23.02 26.21 -13.62
CA LEU A 348 -24.35 26.64 -14.05
C LEU A 348 -24.86 27.83 -13.23
N ILE A 349 -24.64 27.81 -11.91
CA ILE A 349 -24.97 28.94 -11.01
C ILE A 349 -24.16 30.17 -11.41
N SER A 350 -22.85 30.03 -11.63
CA SER A 350 -21.98 31.12 -12.10
C SER A 350 -22.50 31.75 -13.40
N THR A 351 -22.95 30.91 -14.34
CA THR A 351 -23.52 31.36 -15.62
C THR A 351 -24.85 32.11 -15.42
N ALA A 352 -25.68 31.65 -14.48
CA ALA A 352 -26.92 32.34 -14.13
C ALA A 352 -26.65 33.71 -13.50
N PHE A 353 -25.67 33.80 -12.58
CA PHE A 353 -25.25 35.06 -11.96
C PHE A 353 -24.71 36.04 -13.01
N GLN A 354 -23.92 35.56 -13.98
CA GLN A 354 -23.41 36.40 -15.06
C GLN A 354 -24.53 36.97 -15.94
N LYS A 355 -25.58 36.19 -16.20
CA LYS A 355 -26.75 36.69 -16.94
C LYS A 355 -27.55 37.69 -16.11
N GLY A 356 -27.75 37.43 -14.82
CA GLY A 356 -28.41 38.37 -13.91
C GLY A 356 -27.69 39.70 -13.83
N TYR A 357 -26.36 39.68 -13.76
CA TYR A 357 -25.54 40.90 -13.77
C TYR A 357 -25.72 41.73 -15.06
N LYS A 358 -25.73 41.08 -16.22
CA LYS A 358 -25.95 41.77 -17.50
C LYS A 358 -27.33 42.42 -17.57
N LEU A 359 -28.37 41.73 -17.11
CA LEU A 359 -29.73 42.26 -17.07
C LEU A 359 -29.83 43.46 -16.13
N GLN A 360 -29.19 43.40 -14.96
CA GLN A 360 -29.16 44.52 -14.03
C GLN A 360 -28.49 45.75 -14.64
N GLN A 361 -27.36 45.56 -15.35
CA GLN A 361 -26.71 46.66 -16.07
C GLN A 361 -27.62 47.25 -17.16
N GLU A 362 -28.31 46.41 -17.93
CA GLU A 362 -29.24 46.87 -18.97
C GLU A 362 -30.39 47.71 -18.38
N GLU A 363 -30.96 47.30 -17.23
CA GLU A 363 -32.01 48.06 -16.54
C GLU A 363 -31.49 49.41 -16.01
N ASP A 364 -30.30 49.43 -15.42
CA ASP A 364 -29.67 50.65 -14.89
C ASP A 364 -29.37 51.70 -15.99
N PHE A 365 -29.26 51.29 -17.26
CA PHE A 365 -29.09 52.23 -18.39
C PHE A 365 -30.41 52.75 -19.00
N THR A 366 -31.55 52.17 -18.62
CA THR A 366 -32.86 52.52 -19.20
C THR A 366 -33.74 53.43 -18.33
N VAL A 367 -33.35 53.62 -17.06
CA VAL A 367 -33.98 54.54 -16.11
C VAL A 367 -33.22 55.85 -16.12
#